data_AF-A0A7D9INB0-F1
#
_entry.id   AF-A0A7D9INB0-F1
#
_cell.length_a   1.000
_cell.length_b   1.000
_cell.length_c   1.000
_cell.angle_alpha   90.00
_cell.angle_beta   90.00
_cell.angle_gamma   90.00
#
_symmetry.space_group_name_H-M   'P 1'
#
loop_
_entity.id
_entity.type
_entity.pdbx_description
1 polymer ?
#
loop_
_entity_poly.entity_id
_entity_poly.type
_entity_poly.pdbx_seq_one_letter_code
_entity_poly.pdbx_strand_id
1 'polypeptide(L)'
;MSDTDSHDEEITDTPANPAVLTPEMVLAMFPLVNNHTSQQDEQSDETFPRNGKLPSNNNPMSSRGLISRNEREKELSTYVKTCNDRLGRAVRQRLQDMNNLLKDDKLKTIL
;
A
#
# COMPACT_ATOMS: atom_id res chain seq x y z
N MET A 1 -12.80 -56.72 -4.56
CA MET A 1 -12.93 -55.30 -4.91
C MET A 1 -14.18 -54.81 -4.20
N SER A 2 -13.98 -54.01 -3.17
CA SER A 2 -15.01 -53.53 -2.25
C SER A 2 -15.34 -52.09 -2.64
N ASP A 3 -16.50 -51.93 -3.28
CA ASP A 3 -17.08 -50.64 -3.59
C ASP A 3 -17.53 -49.98 -2.28
N THR A 4 -16.87 -48.89 -1.92
CA THR A 4 -17.17 -48.11 -0.72
C THR A 4 -18.43 -47.29 -0.95
N ASP A 5 -19.48 -47.71 -0.25
CA ASP A 5 -20.74 -47.03 0.00
C ASP A 5 -20.49 -45.62 0.56
N SER A 6 -20.62 -44.59 -0.31
CA SER A 6 -20.52 -43.18 0.09
C SER A 6 -21.87 -42.74 0.62
N HIS A 7 -22.01 -42.72 1.93
CA HIS A 7 -23.18 -42.21 2.65
C HIS A 7 -23.36 -40.71 2.34
N ASP A 8 -24.38 -40.42 1.55
CA ASP A 8 -24.88 -39.09 1.20
C ASP A 8 -25.65 -38.55 2.41
N GLU A 9 -24.95 -37.83 3.29
CA GLU A 9 -25.56 -37.14 4.43
C GLU A 9 -26.36 -35.94 3.90
N GLU A 10 -27.64 -36.18 3.63
CA GLU A 10 -28.68 -35.19 3.34
C GLU A 10 -28.72 -34.14 4.47
N ILE A 11 -28.13 -32.97 4.23
CA ILE A 11 -28.17 -31.84 5.16
C ILE A 11 -29.62 -31.35 5.24
N THR A 12 -30.36 -31.78 6.26
CA THR A 12 -31.69 -31.26 6.55
C THR A 12 -31.57 -29.81 7.01
N ASP A 13 -31.91 -28.88 6.12
CA ASP A 13 -31.95 -27.43 6.32
C ASP A 13 -33.05 -27.09 7.34
N THR A 14 -32.73 -27.26 8.63
CA THR A 14 -33.63 -26.91 9.72
C THR A 14 -33.51 -25.40 9.91
N PRO A 15 -34.57 -24.59 9.70
CA PRO A 15 -34.46 -23.15 9.83
C PRO A 15 -34.10 -22.83 11.28
N ALA A 16 -32.86 -22.39 11.48
CA ALA A 16 -32.37 -21.91 12.76
C ALA A 16 -33.33 -20.83 13.26
N ASN A 17 -33.97 -21.12 14.38
CA ASN A 17 -34.89 -20.23 15.08
C ASN A 17 -34.27 -18.82 15.12
N PRO A 18 -34.90 -17.77 14.56
CA PRO A 18 -34.26 -16.46 14.48
C PRO A 18 -34.00 -15.98 15.90
N ALA A 19 -32.73 -15.89 16.27
CA ALA A 19 -32.32 -15.46 17.61
C ALA A 19 -32.86 -14.05 17.85
N VAL A 20 -33.90 -13.95 18.67
CA VAL A 20 -34.50 -12.67 19.04
C VAL A 20 -33.51 -11.95 19.95
N LEU A 21 -32.86 -10.92 19.41
CA LEU A 21 -31.93 -10.09 20.15
C LEU A 21 -32.68 -9.34 21.25
N THR A 22 -32.29 -9.54 22.51
CA THR A 22 -32.84 -8.75 23.61
C THR A 22 -32.26 -7.33 23.58
N PRO A 23 -32.98 -6.31 24.08
CA PRO A 23 -32.49 -4.93 24.08
C PRO A 23 -31.13 -4.74 24.77
N GLU A 24 -30.80 -5.60 25.75
CA GLU A 24 -29.48 -5.59 26.41
C GLU A 24 -28.34 -6.02 25.48
N MET A 25 -28.60 -6.93 24.52
CA MET A 25 -27.60 -7.36 23.54
C MET A 25 -27.26 -6.27 22.51
N VAL A 26 -28.06 -5.20 22.45
CA VAL A 26 -27.88 -4.08 21.51
C VAL A 26 -27.17 -2.90 22.18
N LEU A 27 -27.12 -2.86 23.52
CA LEU A 27 -26.53 -1.75 24.28
C LEU A 27 -25.16 -2.14 24.85
N ALA A 28 -24.14 -2.13 23.99
CA ALA A 28 -22.75 -2.12 24.46
C ALA A 28 -22.43 -0.75 25.09
N MET A 29 -22.65 -0.62 26.40
CA MET A 29 -22.24 0.56 27.15
C MET A 29 -20.74 0.46 27.47
N PHE A 30 -19.93 1.25 26.78
CA PHE A 30 -18.52 1.40 27.12
C PHE A 30 -18.37 2.38 28.27
N PRO A 31 -17.53 2.09 29.28
CA PRO A 31 -17.25 3.05 30.34
C PRO A 31 -16.64 4.32 29.74
N LEU A 32 -17.17 5.48 30.13
CA LEU A 32 -16.58 6.75 29.73
C LEU A 32 -15.16 6.83 30.29
N VAL A 33 -14.18 6.98 29.40
CA VAL A 33 -12.79 7.19 29.79
C VAL A 33 -12.72 8.55 30.49
N ASN A 34 -12.39 8.55 31.78
CA ASN A 34 -12.06 9.77 32.51
C ASN A 34 -10.78 10.33 31.90
N ASN A 35 -10.93 11.32 31.03
CA ASN A 35 -9.81 12.12 30.54
C ASN A 35 -9.29 12.99 31.69
N HIS A 36 -8.57 12.39 32.64
CA HIS A 36 -7.57 13.14 33.38
C HIS A 36 -6.49 13.46 32.36
N THR A 37 -6.57 14.64 31.75
CA THR A 37 -5.47 15.25 31.00
C THR A 37 -4.33 15.48 31.96
N SER A 38 -3.59 14.40 32.25
CA SER A 38 -2.23 14.48 32.75
C SER A 38 -1.46 15.20 31.65
N GLN A 39 -0.85 16.32 32.02
CA GLN A 39 -0.11 17.18 31.11
C GLN A 39 0.84 16.34 30.27
N GLN A 40 0.81 16.62 28.97
CA GLN A 40 1.60 15.94 27.95
C GLN A 40 3.07 15.86 28.37
N ASP A 41 3.57 14.65 28.58
CA ASP A 41 4.97 14.39 28.30
C ASP A 41 5.19 14.67 26.82
N GLU A 42 6.10 15.61 26.55
CA GLU A 42 6.58 15.94 25.21
C GLU A 42 7.29 14.71 24.61
N GLN A 43 6.53 13.78 24.05
CA GLN A 43 7.07 12.89 23.03
C GLN A 43 7.27 13.71 21.76
N SER A 44 8.45 14.31 21.68
CA SER A 44 9.04 14.84 20.46
C SER A 44 9.42 13.67 19.56
N ASP A 45 8.47 13.14 18.79
CA ASP A 45 8.84 12.44 17.57
C ASP A 45 7.72 12.47 16.53
N GLU A 46 8.17 12.57 15.29
CA GLU A 46 7.43 12.69 14.02
C GLU A 46 6.73 14.02 13.70
N THR A 47 7.32 14.62 12.66
CA THR A 47 7.01 15.78 11.83
C THR A 47 5.56 15.91 11.37
N PHE A 48 4.59 15.88 12.27
CA PHE A 48 3.25 16.39 11.99
C PHE A 48 3.22 17.87 12.39
N PRO A 49 3.13 18.80 11.43
CA PRO A 49 3.00 20.22 11.76
C PRO A 49 1.67 20.41 12.51
N ARG A 50 1.73 20.49 13.83
CA ARG A 50 0.56 20.67 14.73
C ARG A 50 -0.23 21.95 14.46
N ASN A 51 0.34 22.84 13.67
CA ASN A 51 -0.13 24.16 13.26
C ASN A 51 -0.32 24.27 11.72
N GLY A 52 -0.15 23.19 10.97
CA GLY A 52 -0.47 23.15 9.54
C GLY A 52 -1.95 22.89 9.34
N LYS A 53 -2.66 23.79 8.65
CA LYS A 53 -4.01 23.50 8.17
C LYS A 53 -3.97 22.17 7.42
N LEU A 54 -4.83 21.23 7.80
CA LEU A 54 -4.97 19.98 7.06
C LEU A 54 -5.21 20.30 5.57
N PRO A 55 -4.71 19.47 4.66
CA PRO A 55 -5.02 19.61 3.24
C PRO A 55 -6.53 19.76 3.06
N SER A 56 -6.95 20.75 2.27
CA SER A 56 -8.39 21.03 2.05
C SER A 56 -9.13 19.87 1.38
N ASN A 57 -8.39 18.94 0.79
CA ASN A 57 -8.93 17.77 0.12
C ASN A 57 -7.99 16.56 0.30
N ASN A 58 -8.57 15.38 0.54
CA ASN A 58 -7.88 14.08 0.54
C ASN A 58 -7.78 13.48 -0.88
N ASN A 59 -8.34 14.15 -1.89
CA ASN A 59 -8.27 13.70 -3.26
C ASN A 59 -6.85 13.89 -3.81
N PRO A 60 -6.35 12.91 -4.56
CA PRO A 60 -5.03 12.98 -5.16
C PRO A 60 -4.98 14.11 -6.19
N MET A 61 -3.91 14.89 -6.11
CA MET A 61 -3.62 16.00 -7.02
C MET A 61 -2.31 15.73 -7.77
N SER A 62 -2.34 15.91 -9.09
CA SER A 62 -1.15 16.05 -9.94
C SER A 62 -0.79 17.54 -10.05
N SER A 63 0.29 17.85 -10.78
CA SER A 63 0.72 19.24 -11.07
C SER A 63 -0.36 20.08 -11.79
N ARG A 64 -1.34 19.43 -12.40
CA ARG A 64 -2.49 20.06 -13.09
C ARG A 64 -3.77 20.10 -12.26
N GLY A 65 -3.75 19.61 -11.02
CA GLY A 65 -4.92 19.58 -10.12
C GLY A 65 -5.44 18.16 -9.86
N LEU A 66 -6.73 18.04 -9.55
CA LEU A 66 -7.37 16.77 -9.20
C LEU A 66 -7.26 15.75 -10.34
N ILE A 67 -6.88 14.52 -9.99
CA ILE A 67 -6.73 13.44 -10.96
C ILE A 67 -7.65 12.26 -10.65
N SER A 68 -8.08 11.58 -11.70
CA SER A 68 -8.83 10.33 -11.57
C SER A 68 -7.94 9.22 -10.99
N ARG A 69 -8.59 8.14 -10.53
CA ARG A 69 -7.87 6.95 -10.05
C ARG A 69 -6.98 6.34 -11.12
N ASN A 70 -7.49 6.19 -12.34
CA ASN A 70 -6.74 5.57 -13.44
C ASN A 70 -5.50 6.39 -13.82
N GLU A 71 -5.62 7.72 -13.85
CA GLU A 71 -4.49 8.60 -14.12
C GLU A 71 -3.43 8.53 -13.03
N ARG A 72 -3.86 8.50 -11.76
CA ARG A 72 -2.96 8.31 -10.61
C ARG A 72 -2.20 7.00 -10.68
N GLU A 73 -2.88 5.89 -10.97
CA GLU A 73 -2.24 4.58 -11.10
C GLU A 73 -1.23 4.55 -12.25
N LYS A 74 -1.53 5.25 -13.35
CA LYS A 74 -0.63 5.40 -14.49
C LYS A 74 0.61 6.24 -14.15
N GLU A 75 0.43 7.40 -13.49
CA GLU A 75 1.54 8.24 -13.04
C GLU A 75 2.43 7.48 -12.06
N LEU A 76 1.84 6.80 -11.08
CA LEU A 76 2.55 5.98 -10.10
C LEU A 76 3.34 4.85 -10.78
N SER A 77 2.74 4.13 -11.72
CA SER A 77 3.42 3.07 -12.49
C SER A 77 4.64 3.62 -13.24
N THR A 78 4.48 4.80 -13.86
CA THR A 78 5.57 5.47 -14.58
C THR A 78 6.69 5.89 -13.64
N TYR A 79 6.32 6.47 -12.49
CA TYR A 79 7.27 6.87 -11.46
C TYR A 79 8.04 5.67 -10.92
N VAL A 80 7.37 4.59 -10.53
CA VAL A 80 8.00 3.37 -10.02
C VAL A 80 8.96 2.78 -11.04
N LYS A 81 8.56 2.64 -12.31
CA LYS A 81 9.45 2.16 -13.38
C LYS A 81 10.67 3.06 -13.54
N THR A 82 10.48 4.37 -13.47
CA THR A 82 11.57 5.33 -13.65
C THR A 82 12.50 5.35 -12.44
N CYS A 83 11.98 5.38 -11.21
CA CYS A 83 12.76 5.51 -9.99
C CYS A 83 13.38 4.18 -9.54
N ASN A 84 12.67 3.06 -9.68
CA ASN A 84 13.18 1.75 -9.23
C ASN A 84 14.09 1.04 -10.25
N ASP A 85 14.24 1.55 -11.48
CA ASP A 85 15.22 1.02 -12.43
C ASP A 85 16.66 1.54 -12.18
N ARG A 86 17.08 1.55 -10.91
CA ARG A 86 18.44 1.95 -10.54
C ARG A 86 19.48 0.99 -11.11
N LEU A 87 19.19 -0.31 -11.07
CA LEU A 87 20.09 -1.35 -11.61
C LEU A 87 20.20 -1.26 -13.14
N GLY A 88 19.08 -1.14 -13.87
CA GLY A 88 19.12 -1.01 -15.32
C GLY A 88 19.82 0.26 -15.79
N ARG A 89 19.69 1.38 -15.05
CA ARG A 89 20.51 2.58 -15.31
C ARG A 89 22.01 2.32 -15.13
N ALA A 90 22.40 1.65 -14.04
CA ALA A 90 23.81 1.35 -13.79
C ALA A 90 24.41 0.42 -14.87
N VAL A 91 23.66 -0.61 -15.29
CA VAL A 91 24.07 -1.52 -16.36
C VAL A 91 24.20 -0.78 -17.69
N ARG A 92 23.21 0.04 -18.07
CA ARG A 92 23.25 0.85 -19.30
C ARG A 92 24.42 1.82 -19.31
N GLN A 93 24.70 2.47 -18.18
CA GLN A 93 25.86 3.36 -18.04
C GLN A 93 27.16 2.59 -18.25
N ARG A 94 27.32 1.44 -17.59
CA ARG A 94 28.54 0.63 -17.73
C ARG A 94 28.76 0.14 -19.17
N LEU A 95 27.69 -0.29 -19.85
CA LEU A 95 27.75 -0.69 -21.26
C LEU A 95 28.13 0.49 -22.16
N GLN A 96 27.62 1.68 -21.88
CA GLN A 96 27.97 2.89 -22.61
C GLN A 96 29.45 3.24 -22.42
N ASP A 97 29.97 3.16 -21.19
CA ASP A 97 31.38 3.40 -20.89
C ASP A 97 32.29 2.40 -21.64
N MET A 98 31.93 1.11 -21.65
CA MET A 98 32.69 0.09 -22.39
C MET A 98 32.63 0.28 -23.91
N ASN A 99 31.46 0.66 -24.44
CA ASN A 99 31.33 0.98 -25.86
C ASN A 99 32.14 2.22 -26.26
N ASN A 100 32.21 3.22 -25.39
CA ASN A 100 33.02 4.42 -25.62
C ASN A 100 34.51 4.06 -25.61
N LEU A 101 34.94 3.17 -24.70
CA LEU A 101 36.31 2.68 -24.65
C LEU A 101 36.71 1.91 -25.93
N LEU A 102 35.82 1.08 -26.46
CA LEU A 102 36.04 0.34 -27.72
C LEU A 102 36.09 1.24 -28.95
N LYS A 103 35.40 2.39 -28.91
CA LYS A 103 35.38 3.39 -29.98
C LYS A 103 36.56 4.36 -29.91
N ASP A 104 37.31 4.39 -28.80
CA ASP A 104 38.46 5.26 -28.65
C ASP A 104 39.67 4.67 -29.41
N ASP A 105 39.97 5.23 -30.58
CA ASP A 105 41.05 4.76 -31.46
C ASP A 105 42.44 4.86 -30.84
N LYS A 106 42.61 5.61 -29.74
CA LYS A 106 43.87 5.71 -28.99
C LYS A 106 44.31 4.39 -28.34
N LEU A 107 43.39 3.47 -28.06
CA LEU A 107 43.69 2.16 -27.49
C LEU A 107 44.02 1.09 -28.55
N LYS A 108 43.72 1.35 -29.82
CA LYS A 108 44.02 0.40 -30.91
C LYS A 108 45.47 0.42 -31.36
N THR A 109 46.26 1.43 -30.95
CA THR A 109 47.63 1.65 -31.45
C THR A 109 48.74 1.13 -30.52
N ILE A 110 48.39 0.56 -29.36
CA ILE A 110 49.36 0.13 -28.32
C ILE A 110 49.49 -1.42 -28.24
N LEU A 111 48.83 -2.18 -29.13
CA LEU A 111 48.98 -3.63 -29.25
C LEU A 111 49.53 -4.02 -30.62
#